data_AF-X1QWP8-F1
#
_entry.id   AF-X1QWP8-F1
#
_cell.length_a   1.000
_cell.length_b   1.000
_cell.length_c   1.000
_cell.angle_alpha   90.00
_cell.angle_beta   90.00
_cell.angle_gamma   90.00
#
_symmetry.space_group_name_H-M   'P 1'
#
loop_
_entity.id
_entity.type
_entity.pdbx_description
1 polymer ?
#
loop_
_entity_poly.entity_id
_entity_poly.type
_entity_poly.pdbx_seq_one_letter_code
_entity_poly.pdbx_strand_id
1 'polypeptide(L)'
;IKKNGIAIKAPITTPVGTGFRSINVHLRQSLDLYACLRPSKSYEGVRSRYSDIDLVVVRENTEDLYAGIEYEKGKDDTNELINWINKHTTRHITKDSGIS
;
A
#
# COMPACT_ATOMS: atom_id res chain seq x y z
N ILE A 1 -11.81 -5.15 17.93
CA ILE A 1 -11.76 -3.76 17.43
C ILE A 1 -13.16 -3.22 17.15
N LYS A 2 -13.97 -3.87 16.29
CA LYS A 2 -15.35 -3.41 15.98
C LYS A 2 -16.24 -3.10 17.20
N LYS A 3 -16.14 -3.88 18.29
CA LYS A 3 -16.87 -3.61 19.55
C LYS A 3 -16.32 -2.42 20.35
N ASN A 4 -15.00 -2.23 20.36
CA ASN A 4 -14.32 -1.29 21.27
C ASN A 4 -13.93 0.04 20.58
N GLY A 5 -13.99 0.12 19.25
CA GLY A 5 -13.57 1.28 18.45
C GLY A 5 -12.06 1.52 18.36
N ILE A 6 -11.27 0.98 19.29
CA ILE A 6 -9.83 1.27 19.44
C ILE A 6 -9.03 -0.04 19.58
N ALA A 7 -7.77 -0.01 19.16
CA ALA A 7 -6.81 -1.08 19.37
C ALA A 7 -5.38 -0.56 19.45
N ILE A 8 -4.52 -1.28 20.17
CA ILE A 8 -3.06 -1.13 20.12
C ILE A 8 -2.51 -2.43 19.54
N LYS A 9 -1.60 -2.32 18.56
CA LYS A 9 -0.97 -3.49 17.94
C LYS A 9 0.55 -3.36 17.94
N ALA A 10 1.22 -4.49 18.16
CA ALA A 10 2.65 -4.66 17.91
C ALA A 10 2.95 -4.78 16.39
N PRO A 11 4.22 -4.71 15.96
CA PRO A 11 4.60 -5.14 14.61
C PRO A 11 4.25 -6.61 14.40
N ILE A 12 3.64 -6.92 13.25
CA ILE A 12 3.29 -8.28 12.84
C ILE A 12 4.03 -8.57 11.54
N THR A 13 4.93 -9.54 11.58
CA THR A 13 5.73 -9.97 10.43
C THR A 13 4.83 -10.54 9.35
N THR A 14 4.97 -10.04 8.12
CA THR A 14 4.33 -10.62 6.93
C THR A 14 5.41 -11.39 6.16
N PRO A 15 5.26 -12.70 5.90
CA PRO A 15 6.20 -13.43 5.07
C PRO A 15 6.17 -12.88 3.63
N VAL A 16 7.34 -12.73 3.02
CA VAL A 16 7.50 -12.22 1.66
C VAL A 16 7.57 -13.42 0.70
N GLY A 17 6.76 -13.43 -0.35
CA GLY A 17 6.89 -14.35 -1.50
C GLY A 17 5.94 -15.55 -1.53
N THR A 18 5.49 -16.10 -0.40
CA THR A 18 4.49 -17.20 -0.37
C THR A 18 3.58 -17.08 0.85
N GLY A 19 2.26 -16.93 0.63
CA GLY A 19 1.25 -16.93 1.69
C GLY A 19 0.23 -15.78 1.64
N PHE A 20 -0.70 -15.80 2.61
CA PHE A 20 -1.84 -14.90 2.73
C PHE A 20 -1.48 -13.40 2.66
N ARG A 21 -2.41 -12.61 2.11
CA ARG A 21 -2.39 -11.14 2.08
C ARG A 21 -2.03 -10.58 3.46
N SER A 22 -1.16 -9.57 3.53
CA SER A 22 -0.66 -9.02 4.80
C SER A 22 -1.80 -8.72 5.77
N ILE A 23 -1.71 -9.27 6.99
CA ILE A 23 -2.68 -9.03 8.07
C ILE A 23 -2.85 -7.53 8.35
N ASN A 24 -1.77 -6.75 8.22
CA ASN A 24 -1.82 -5.31 8.42
C ASN A 24 -2.68 -4.63 7.34
N VAL A 25 -2.58 -5.07 6.09
CA VAL A 25 -3.39 -4.55 4.97
C VAL A 25 -4.85 -4.97 5.15
N HIS A 26 -5.08 -6.23 5.47
CA HIS A 26 -6.42 -6.74 5.72
C HIS A 26 -7.13 -6.00 6.86
N LEU A 27 -6.43 -5.71 7.96
CA LEU A 27 -7.00 -4.94 9.07
C LEU A 27 -7.37 -3.51 8.66
N ARG A 28 -6.57 -2.87 7.80
CA ARG A 28 -6.87 -1.50 7.33
C ARG A 28 -8.09 -1.47 6.45
N GLN A 29 -8.19 -2.41 5.51
CA GLN A 29 -9.33 -2.53 4.61
C GLN A 29 -10.61 -2.91 5.37
N SER A 30 -10.55 -3.92 6.25
CA SER A 30 -11.72 -4.42 6.97
C SER A 30 -12.28 -3.49 8.04
N LEU A 31 -11.49 -2.49 8.46
CA LEU A 31 -11.86 -1.49 9.46
C LEU A 31 -11.93 -0.07 8.86
N ASP A 32 -11.80 0.06 7.54
CA ASP A 32 -11.85 1.34 6.81
C ASP A 32 -10.89 2.40 7.39
N LEU A 33 -9.65 1.99 7.69
CA LEU A 33 -8.61 2.86 8.25
C LEU A 33 -7.89 3.64 7.14
N TYR A 34 -8.59 4.60 6.55
CA TYR A 34 -8.14 5.35 5.37
C TYR A 34 -6.92 6.25 5.60
N ALA A 35 -6.72 6.77 6.82
CA ALA A 35 -5.61 7.67 7.13
C ALA A 35 -4.56 7.01 8.04
N CYS A 36 -3.31 7.00 7.59
CA CYS A 36 -2.15 6.62 8.41
C CYS A 36 -1.32 7.86 8.73
N LEU A 37 -1.43 8.36 9.97
CA LEU A 37 -0.65 9.49 10.47
C LEU A 37 0.69 9.03 11.03
N ARG A 38 1.78 9.69 10.61
CA ARG A 38 3.15 9.42 11.09
C ARG A 38 3.84 10.72 11.52
N PRO A 39 3.63 11.17 12.77
CA PRO A 39 4.38 12.30 13.31
C PRO A 39 5.87 11.93 13.41
N SER A 40 6.72 12.82 12.91
CA SER A 40 8.17 12.72 12.98
C SER A 40 8.69 14.04 13.53
N LYS A 41 9.30 13.99 14.71
CA LYS A 41 9.86 15.17 15.37
C LYS A 41 11.26 14.89 15.89
N SER A 42 12.08 15.94 15.96
CA SER A 42 13.36 15.89 16.65
C SER A 42 13.13 15.76 18.15
N TYR A 43 13.91 14.89 18.80
CA TYR A 43 13.88 14.69 20.24
C TYR A 43 15.22 15.11 20.84
N GLU A 44 15.16 15.84 21.95
CA GLU A 44 16.34 16.21 22.71
C GLU A 44 17.11 14.96 23.16
N GLY A 45 18.44 14.98 23.01
CA GLY A 45 19.31 13.85 23.35
C GLY A 45 19.43 12.76 22.27
N VAL A 46 18.60 12.77 21.23
CA VAL A 46 18.72 11.81 20.12
C VAL A 46 19.67 12.34 19.05
N ARG A 47 20.80 11.64 18.83
CA ARG A 47 21.75 11.98 17.77
C ARG A 47 21.10 11.73 16.40
N SER A 48 20.90 12.81 15.65
CA SER A 48 20.38 12.80 14.29
C SER A 48 21.27 13.66 13.40
N ARG A 49 21.32 13.37 12.10
CA ARG A 49 21.98 14.22 11.09
C ARG A 49 21.27 15.57 10.93
N TYR A 50 19.96 15.60 11.18
CA TYR A 50 19.08 16.75 10.98
C TYR A 50 18.47 17.17 12.33
N SER A 51 18.41 18.48 12.59
CA SER A 51 17.76 19.09 13.76
C SER A 51 16.43 19.75 13.38
N ASP A 52 15.65 20.12 14.39
CA ASP A 52 14.44 20.96 14.25
C ASP A 52 13.39 20.41 13.28
N ILE A 53 13.23 19.08 13.25
CA ILE A 53 12.19 18.42 12.49
C ILE A 53 10.89 18.50 13.30
N ASP A 54 9.83 19.01 12.70
CA ASP A 54 8.46 18.89 13.17
C ASP A 54 7.52 18.75 11.98
N LEU A 55 7.17 17.51 11.65
CA LEU A 55 6.29 17.21 10.52
C LEU A 55 5.39 16.01 10.80
N VAL A 56 4.27 15.95 10.10
CA VAL A 56 3.36 14.80 10.10
C VAL A 56 3.17 14.32 8.68
N VAL A 57 3.54 13.06 8.42
CA VAL A 57 3.20 12.41 7.14
C VAL A 57 1.78 11.89 7.24
N VAL A 58 0.92 12.38 6.35
CA VAL A 58 -0.43 11.86 6.14
C VAL A 58 -0.39 10.93 4.94
N ARG A 59 -0.58 9.63 5.18
CA ARG A 59 -0.56 8.62 4.13
C ARG A 59 -1.96 8.02 3.92
N GLU A 60 -2.41 8.02 2.68
CA GLU A 60 -3.59 7.27 2.20
C GLU A 60 -3.31 5.76 2.31
N ASN A 61 -4.30 4.99 2.78
CA ASN A 61 -4.07 3.64 3.28
C ASN A 61 -5.14 2.63 2.83
N THR A 62 -6.00 3.02 1.87
CA THR A 62 -7.15 2.26 1.38
C THR A 62 -6.97 1.77 -0.07
N GLU A 63 -6.42 2.57 -1.01
CA GLU A 63 -6.66 2.33 -2.46
C GLU A 63 -5.44 2.43 -3.41
N ASP A 64 -4.22 2.29 -2.91
CA ASP A 64 -2.98 2.26 -3.73
C ASP A 64 -2.56 0.81 -4.12
N LEU A 65 -1.28 0.53 -4.34
CA LEU A 65 -0.66 -0.82 -4.57
C LEU A 65 -1.10 -1.94 -3.60
N TYR A 66 -1.83 -1.63 -2.53
CA TYR A 66 -2.41 -2.61 -1.61
C TYR A 66 -3.73 -3.24 -2.09
N ALA A 67 -4.32 -2.74 -3.18
CA ALA A 67 -5.44 -3.40 -3.85
C ALA A 67 -5.10 -4.83 -4.29
N GLY A 68 -3.80 -5.15 -4.46
CA GLY A 68 -3.30 -6.50 -4.73
C GLY A 68 -3.85 -7.07 -6.03
N ILE A 69 -4.24 -6.20 -6.96
CA ILE A 69 -4.69 -6.56 -8.29
C ILE A 69 -3.44 -6.54 -9.17
N GLU A 70 -2.68 -7.63 -9.11
CA GLU A 70 -1.45 -7.78 -9.89
C GLU A 70 -1.70 -8.77 -11.01
N TYR A 71 -1.44 -8.35 -12.25
CA TYR A 71 -1.54 -9.17 -13.44
C TYR A 71 -0.15 -9.53 -13.94
N GLU A 72 0.16 -10.82 -13.93
CA GLU A 72 1.46 -11.35 -14.34
C GLU A 72 1.68 -11.14 -15.84
N LYS A 73 2.88 -10.66 -16.21
CA LYS A 73 3.30 -10.50 -17.60
C LYS A 73 3.11 -11.80 -18.39
N GLY A 74 2.55 -11.69 -19.59
CA GLY A 74 2.47 -12.79 -20.55
C GLY A 74 1.34 -13.79 -20.31
N LYS A 75 0.49 -13.59 -19.30
CA LYS A 75 -0.79 -14.31 -19.17
C LYS A 75 -1.83 -13.75 -20.13
N ASP A 76 -2.77 -14.60 -20.54
CA ASP A 76 -3.82 -14.24 -21.49
C ASP A 76 -4.71 -13.12 -20.94
N ASP A 77 -5.12 -13.21 -19.66
CA ASP A 77 -5.92 -12.19 -18.98
C ASP A 77 -5.20 -10.81 -18.94
N THR A 78 -3.89 -10.82 -18.70
CA THR A 78 -3.06 -9.60 -18.71
C THR A 78 -3.01 -8.99 -20.10
N ASN A 79 -2.85 -9.81 -21.14
CA ASN A 79 -2.84 -9.36 -22.52
C ASN A 79 -4.20 -8.79 -22.95
N GLU A 80 -5.29 -9.41 -22.52
CA GLU A 80 -6.65 -8.90 -22.76
C GLU A 80 -6.85 -7.53 -22.12
N LEU A 81 -6.44 -7.37 -20.86
CA LEU A 81 -6.49 -6.09 -20.14
C LEU A 81 -5.63 -5.01 -20.81
N ILE A 82 -4.40 -5.34 -21.21
CA ILE A 82 -3.52 -4.42 -21.96
C ILE A 82 -4.19 -3.95 -23.25
N ASN A 83 -4.80 -4.87 -24.01
CA ASN A 83 -5.48 -4.52 -25.25
C ASN A 83 -6.70 -3.63 -24.98
N TRP A 84 -7.47 -3.91 -23.92
CA TRP A 84 -8.60 -3.08 -23.52
C TRP A 84 -8.15 -1.66 -23.16
N ILE A 85 -7.10 -1.51 -22.35
CA ILE A 85 -6.57 -0.20 -21.94
C ILE A 85 -6.04 0.56 -23.17
N ASN A 86 -5.27 -0.08 -24.04
CA ASN A 86 -4.76 0.55 -25.26
C ASN A 86 -5.87 1.03 -26.20
N LYS A 87 -7.04 0.39 -26.17
CA LYS A 87 -8.20 0.79 -26.98
C LYS A 87 -8.94 1.99 -26.42
N HIS A 88 -8.90 2.23 -25.11
CA HIS A 88 -9.69 3.24 -24.42
C HIS A 88 -8.88 4.39 -23.82
N THR A 89 -7.55 4.35 -23.94
CA THR A 89 -6.65 5.36 -23.38
C THR A 89 -5.60 5.78 -24.39
N THR A 90 -5.15 7.03 -24.30
CA THR A 90 -4.10 7.59 -25.16
C THR A 90 -2.70 7.11 -24.81
N ARG A 91 -2.52 6.45 -23.65
CA ARG A 91 -1.27 5.81 -23.24
C ARG A 91 -1.20 4.40 -23.81
N HIS A 92 -0.16 4.13 -24.59
CA HIS A 92 0.10 2.81 -25.15
C HIS A 92 0.99 1.99 -24.21
N ILE A 93 0.43 0.91 -23.66
CA ILE A 93 1.09 -0.08 -22.81
C ILE A 93 1.61 -1.22 -23.69
N THR A 94 2.84 -1.67 -23.45
CA THR A 94 3.44 -2.79 -24.18
C THR A 94 2.95 -4.12 -23.61
N LYS A 95 2.82 -5.16 -24.44
CA LYS A 95 2.39 -6.52 -24.02
C LYS A 95 3.33 -7.19 -23.00
N ASP A 96 4.53 -6.64 -22.83
CA ASP A 96 5.54 -7.09 -21.88
C ASP A 96 5.32 -6.48 -20.48
N SER A 97 4.35 -5.57 -20.31
CA SER A 97 4.11 -4.92 -19.03
C SER A 97 3.36 -5.82 -18.05
N GLY A 98 3.80 -5.86 -16.79
CA GLY A 98 2.94 -6.25 -15.67
C GLY A 98 2.00 -5.09 -15.33
N ILE A 99 0.75 -5.38 -14.96
CA ILE A 99 -0.22 -4.36 -14.52
C ILE A 99 -0.45 -4.54 -13.02
N SER A 100 -0.41 -3.42 -12.27
CA SER A 100 -0.72 -3.33 -10.84
C SER A 100 -1.64 -2.14 -10.56
#